data_AF-A0A099YEZ6-F1
#
_entry.id   AF-A0A099YEZ6-F1
#
_cell.length_a   1.000
_cell.length_b   1.000
_cell.length_c   1.000
_cell.angle_alpha   90.00
_cell.angle_beta   90.00
_cell.angle_gamma   90.00
#
_symmetry.space_group_name_H-M   'P 1'
#
loop_
_entity.id
_entity.type
_entity.pdbx_description
1 polymer ?
#
loop_
_entity_poly.entity_id
_entity_poly.type
_entity_poly.pdbx_seq_one_letter_code
_entity_poly.pdbx_strand_id
1 'polypeptide(L)'
;MTNQQFINFAKFKVQEWLWHNADNMDGISTDDIFVVWYAKTLQNHKALLGTRFANHYFECTYNGDKEEMYMDVYDKVQNVCVKRVP
;
A
#
# COMPACT_ATOMS: atom_id res chain seq x y z
N MET A 1 -7.84 8.18 14.17
CA MET A 1 -7.54 6.93 13.42
C MET A 1 -6.59 6.05 14.24
N THR A 2 -6.91 4.78 14.50
CA THR A 2 -5.97 3.81 15.08
C THR A 2 -5.08 3.19 14.00
N ASN A 3 -4.00 2.50 14.39
CA ASN A 3 -3.09 1.83 13.44
C ASN A 3 -3.83 0.82 12.57
N GLN A 4 -4.67 -0.03 13.19
CA GLN A 4 -5.41 -1.06 12.47
C GLN A 4 -6.46 -0.46 11.53
N GLN A 5 -7.17 0.59 11.98
CA GLN A 5 -8.14 1.28 11.12
C GLN A 5 -7.47 1.89 9.88
N PHE A 6 -6.32 2.54 10.05
CA PHE A 6 -5.56 3.08 8.91
C PHE A 6 -5.08 1.98 7.96
N ILE A 7 -4.50 0.89 8.47
CA ILE A 7 -4.01 -0.21 7.63
C ILE A 7 -5.15 -0.85 6.85
N ASN A 8 -6.30 -1.09 7.50
CA ASN A 8 -7.47 -1.64 6.82
C ASN A 8 -8.00 -0.68 5.74
N PHE A 9 -8.04 0.61 6.03
CA PHE A 9 -8.46 1.63 5.07
C PHE A 9 -7.50 1.73 3.87
N ALA A 10 -6.19 1.71 4.10
CA ALA A 10 -5.18 1.72 3.06
C ALA A 10 -5.28 0.47 2.16
N LYS A 11 -5.38 -0.72 2.75
CA LYS A 11 -5.59 -1.97 2.00
C LYS A 11 -6.85 -1.94 1.14
N PHE A 12 -7.96 -1.45 1.71
CA PHE A 12 -9.21 -1.29 0.97
C PHE A 12 -9.06 -0.34 -0.22
N LYS A 13 -8.39 0.81 -0.05
CA LYS A 13 -8.15 1.73 -1.17
C LYS A 13 -7.23 1.17 -2.25
N VAL A 14 -6.23 0.38 -1.88
CA VAL A 14 -5.39 -0.34 -2.84
C VAL A 14 -6.21 -1.39 -3.61
N GLN A 15 -7.09 -2.13 -2.92
CA GLN A 15 -7.99 -3.09 -3.57
C GLN A 15 -8.90 -2.41 -4.59
N GLU A 16 -9.57 -1.31 -4.20
CA GLU A 16 -10.42 -0.54 -5.10
C GLU A 16 -9.64 0.01 -6.31
N TRP A 17 -8.38 0.42 -6.11
CA TRP A 17 -7.55 0.87 -7.22
C TRP A 17 -7.23 -0.27 -8.18
N LEU A 18 -6.85 -1.45 -7.66
CA LEU A 18 -6.52 -2.63 -8.48
C LEU A 18 -7.71 -3.08 -9.32
N TRP A 19 -8.92 -3.14 -8.74
CA TRP A 19 -10.14 -3.50 -9.48
C TRP A 19 -10.41 -2.59 -10.69
N HIS A 20 -10.07 -1.31 -10.60
CA HIS A 20 -10.36 -0.35 -11.66
C HIS A 20 -9.23 -0.16 -12.67
N ASN A 21 -7.97 -0.48 -12.30
CA ASN A 21 -6.80 -0.07 -13.07
C ASN A 21 -5.89 -1.23 -13.51
N ALA A 22 -6.06 -2.43 -12.96
CA ALA A 22 -5.22 -3.59 -13.29
C ALA A 22 -6.04 -4.76 -13.85
N ASP A 23 -5.45 -5.47 -14.81
CA ASP A 23 -6.11 -6.57 -15.50
C ASP A 23 -6.31 -7.79 -14.59
N ASN A 24 -7.45 -8.46 -14.74
CA ASN A 24 -7.78 -9.73 -14.05
C ASN A 24 -7.72 -9.65 -12.52
N MET A 25 -8.13 -8.52 -11.95
CA MET A 25 -8.21 -8.34 -10.48
C MET A 25 -9.53 -8.80 -9.87
N ASP A 26 -10.40 -9.45 -10.65
CA ASP A 26 -11.66 -9.99 -10.15
C ASP A 26 -11.39 -10.98 -9.01
N GLY A 27 -11.90 -10.68 -7.81
CA GLY A 27 -11.78 -11.53 -6.63
C GLY A 27 -10.56 -11.29 -5.73
N ILE A 28 -9.69 -10.33 -6.04
CA ILE A 28 -8.62 -9.95 -5.08
C ILE A 28 -9.22 -9.43 -3.77
N SER A 29 -8.67 -9.87 -2.64
CA SER A 29 -9.07 -9.48 -1.28
C SER A 29 -8.09 -8.48 -0.66
N THR A 30 -8.49 -7.81 0.42
CA THR A 30 -7.55 -7.00 1.24
C THR A 30 -6.49 -7.86 1.96
N ASP A 31 -6.72 -9.16 2.09
CA ASP A 31 -5.74 -10.12 2.61
C ASP A 31 -4.59 -10.38 1.62
N ASP A 32 -4.84 -10.19 0.32
CA ASP A 32 -3.83 -10.30 -0.73
C ASP A 32 -2.90 -9.08 -0.81
N ILE A 33 -3.25 -8.02 -0.08
CA ILE A 33 -2.49 -6.77 -0.01
C ILE A 33 -1.69 -6.79 1.29
N PHE A 34 -0.36 -6.81 1.18
CA PHE A 34 0.53 -6.86 2.33
C PHE A 34 1.19 -5.51 2.60
N VAL A 35 1.36 -5.20 3.88
CA VAL A 35 2.10 -4.02 4.34
C VAL A 35 3.59 -4.35 4.30
N VAL A 36 4.33 -3.61 3.48
CA VAL A 36 5.80 -3.72 3.38
C VAL A 36 6.48 -2.89 4.46
N TRP A 37 5.95 -1.68 4.70
CA TRP A 37 6.43 -0.80 5.75
C TRP A 37 5.26 -0.03 6.36
N TYR A 38 5.34 0.24 7.65
CA TYR A 38 4.39 1.10 8.33
C TYR A 38 5.10 2.01 9.33
N ALA A 39 4.69 3.27 9.36
CA ALA A 39 5.14 4.26 10.33
C ALA A 39 3.97 5.13 10.82
N LYS A 40 4.07 5.56 12.08
CA LYS A 40 3.16 6.51 12.70
C LYS A 40 3.94 7.58 13.44
N THR A 41 3.56 8.83 13.21
CA THR A 41 4.09 9.99 13.94
C THR A 41 2.93 10.85 14.37
N LEU A 42 2.69 10.93 15.69
CA LEU A 42 1.52 11.59 16.26
C LEU A 42 0.22 11.08 15.61
N GLN A 43 -0.62 11.95 15.05
CA GLN A 43 -1.87 11.64 14.34
C GLN A 43 -1.67 11.17 12.89
N ASN A 44 -0.45 11.21 12.36
CA ASN A 44 -0.17 10.88 10.96
C ASN A 44 0.26 9.43 10.78
N HIS A 45 -0.15 8.83 9.66
CA HIS A 45 0.19 7.44 9.32
C HIS A 45 0.77 7.36 7.91
N LYS A 46 1.70 6.42 7.71
CA LYS A 46 2.19 6.06 6.38
C LYS A 46 2.30 4.54 6.27
N ALA A 47 1.78 3.96 5.20
CA ALA A 47 1.97 2.56 4.86
C ALA A 47 2.47 2.44 3.43
N LEU A 48 3.49 1.61 3.24
CA LEU A 48 3.87 1.11 1.93
C LEU A 48 3.25 -0.27 1.76
N LEU A 49 2.54 -0.50 0.65
CA LEU A 49 1.80 -1.72 0.39
C LEU A 49 2.18 -2.33 -0.96
N GLY A 50 2.05 -3.65 -1.03
CA GLY A 50 2.23 -4.41 -2.26
C GLY A 50 1.26 -5.56 -2.37
N THR A 51 1.22 -6.15 -3.56
CA THR A 51 0.47 -7.37 -3.87
C THR A 51 1.35 -8.28 -4.72
N ARG A 52 1.06 -9.59 -4.73
CA ARG A 52 1.73 -10.55 -5.63
C ARG A 52 1.07 -10.62 -7.00
N PHE A 53 -0.10 -10.02 -7.15
CA PHE A 53 -0.94 -10.14 -8.35
C PHE A 53 -0.66 -9.05 -9.39
N ALA A 54 0.01 -7.95 -9.01
CA ALA A 54 0.34 -6.85 -9.90
C ALA A 54 1.76 -6.32 -9.66
N ASN A 55 2.34 -5.71 -10.70
CA ASN A 55 3.65 -5.04 -10.62
C ASN A 55 3.53 -3.58 -10.16
N HIS A 56 2.67 -3.31 -9.18
CA HIS A 56 2.49 -1.98 -8.60
C HIS A 56 2.91 -1.94 -7.13
N TYR A 57 3.34 -0.77 -6.69
CA TYR A 57 3.67 -0.45 -5.31
C TYR A 57 2.87 0.77 -4.87
N PHE A 58 2.35 0.75 -3.65
CA PHE A 58 1.44 1.76 -3.16
C PHE A 58 2.01 2.43 -1.93
N GLU A 59 1.92 3.76 -1.86
CA GLU A 59 2.16 4.53 -0.65
C GLU A 59 0.86 5.20 -0.22
N CYS A 60 0.35 4.85 0.95
CA CYS A 60 -0.78 5.55 1.56
C CYS A 60 -0.27 6.44 2.70
N THR A 61 -0.66 7.70 2.69
CA THR A 61 -0.29 8.69 3.72
C THR A 61 -1.53 9.35 4.28
N TYR A 62 -1.80 9.17 5.57
CA TYR A 62 -2.91 9.80 6.28
C TYR A 62 -2.42 11.00 7.07
N ASN A 63 -3.00 12.16 6.76
CA ASN A 63 -2.86 13.38 7.53
C ASN A 63 -3.95 13.42 8.61
N GLY A 64 -3.55 13.27 9.87
CA GLY A 64 -4.48 13.23 10.98
C GLY A 64 -5.06 14.58 11.39
N ASP A 65 -4.43 15.70 11.01
CA ASP A 65 -4.95 17.05 11.27
C ASP A 65 -6.08 17.41 10.31
N LYS A 66 -6.00 16.91 9.07
CA LYS A 66 -6.97 17.16 8.00
C LYS A 66 -7.93 16.00 7.76
N GLU A 67 -7.74 14.90 8.48
CA GLU A 67 -8.50 13.65 8.35
C GLU A 67 -8.56 13.07 6.93
N GLU A 68 -7.51 13.25 6.13
CA GLU A 68 -7.47 12.86 4.70
C GLU A 68 -6.33 11.87 4.40
N MET A 69 -6.52 11.03 3.39
CA MET A 69 -5.49 10.10 2.92
C MET A 69 -5.12 10.39 1.48
N TYR A 70 -3.81 10.44 1.23
CA TYR A 70 -3.19 10.47 -0.08
C TYR A 70 -2.73 9.07 -0.46
N MET A 71 -2.81 8.73 -1.74
CA MET A 71 -2.33 7.47 -2.28
C MET A 71 -1.49 7.74 -3.52
N ASP A 72 -0.21 7.36 -3.45
CA ASP A 72 0.69 7.33 -4.59
C ASP A 72 0.80 5.90 -5.12
N VAL A 73 0.81 5.76 -6.44
CA VAL A 73 0.94 4.47 -7.13
C VAL A 73 2.18 4.50 -8.00
N TYR A 74 3.02 3.47 -7.86
CA TYR A 74 4.26 3.32 -8.59
C TYR A 74 4.28 2.02 -9.39
N ASP A 75 4.88 2.08 -10.57
CA ASP A 75 5.23 0.87 -11.33
C ASP A 75 6.54 0.27 -10.83
N LYS A 76 6.51 -1.03 -10.53
CA LYS A 76 7.70 -1.77 -10.17
C LYS A 76 8.46 -2.15 -11.44
N VAL A 77 9.52 -1.40 -11.72
CA VAL A 77 10.37 -1.61 -12.91
C VAL A 77 11.18 -2.91 -12.83
N GLN A 78 11.80 -3.20 -11.69
CA GLN A 78 12.62 -4.41 -11.51
C GLN A 78 12.77 -4.82 -10.05
N ASN A 79 13.17 -6.06 -9.82
CA ASN A 79 13.63 -6.56 -8.52
C ASN A 79 15.01 -7.20 -8.69
N VAL A 80 16.02 -6.63 -8.04
CA VAL A 80 17.40 -7.11 -8.14
C VAL A 80 17.86 -7.58 -6.76
N CYS A 81 18.36 -8.82 -6.69
CA CYS A 81 19.02 -9.32 -5.50
C CYS A 81 20.46 -8.79 -5.47
N VAL A 82 20.75 -7.86 -4.55
CA VAL A 82 22.11 -7.33 -4.34
C VAL A 82 22.73 -8.06 -3.15
N LYS A 83 23.83 -8.77 -3.39
CA LYS A 83 24.59 -9.44 -2.33
C LYS A 83 25.74 -8.54 -1.91
N ARG A 84 25.90 -8.33 -0.61
CA ARG A 84 27.11 -7.71 -0.08
C ARG A 84 28.25 -8.71 -0.28
N VAL A 85 29.23 -8.34 -1.08
CA VAL A 85 30.51 -9.07 -1.14
C VAL A 85 31.27 -8.71 0.15
N PRO A 86 31.93 -9.67 0.84
CA PRO A 86 32.68 -9.43 2.07
C PRO A 86 33.62 -8.24 1.99
#